data_AF-A0A4Q5QLF1-F1
#
_entry.id   AF-A0A4Q5QLF1-F1
#
_cell.length_a   1.000
_cell.length_b   1.000
_cell.length_c   1.000
_cell.angle_alpha   90.00
_cell.angle_beta   90.00
_cell.angle_gamma   90.00
#
_symmetry.space_group_name_H-M   'P 1'
#
loop_
_entity.id
_entity.type
_entity.pdbx_description
1 polymer ?
#
loop_
_entity_poly.entity_id
_entity_poly.type
_entity_poly.pdbx_seq_one_letter_code
_entity_poly.pdbx_strand_id
1 'polypeptide(L)'
;ARGWMDVAQNYAQSNVTGSVRVPDTTSVGRIFNYNLTYKKGAAVVHLLRYLCHDDARFYRVLRTYQSQYRGRTARTADMQRLFEAELGTSLTYFFRQWYQGEGFPAFAVRWNQAGTSLALQVTETASVPTSTPFFQTEVDYLLTFQDGSTRLVRLNQTQASQSFDVAVSGPVVGIALDPDGWLPDLPGTVQRDAALVVSPAAAALAAFPNPSRDQLTISNLPTFTATAEVLDVTGRVVLRQPLPAAVLYTQALAPGLYYLRVFGAGGEVLGQVKFVRE
;
A
#
# COMPACT_ATOMS: atom_id res chain seq x y z
N ALA A 1 20.34 14.39 6.44
CA ALA A 1 19.77 13.82 5.20
C ALA A 1 18.40 14.44 4.89
N ARG A 2 17.41 14.32 5.79
CA ARG A 2 16.05 14.87 5.63
C ARG A 2 16.00 16.34 5.22
N GLY A 3 16.60 17.25 6.00
CA GLY A 3 16.58 18.69 5.67
C GLY A 3 17.17 19.06 4.30
N TRP A 4 18.09 18.26 3.73
CA TRP A 4 18.55 18.50 2.35
C TRP A 4 17.49 18.08 1.33
N MET A 5 16.79 16.98 1.59
CA MET A 5 15.72 16.50 0.71
C MET A 5 14.52 17.46 0.73
N ASP A 6 14.15 17.99 1.90
CA ASP A 6 13.09 18.99 2.03
C ASP A 6 13.42 20.23 1.15
N VAL A 7 14.66 20.72 1.23
CA VAL A 7 15.13 21.81 0.37
C VAL A 7 15.09 21.42 -1.11
N ALA A 8 15.49 20.19 -1.46
CA ALA A 8 15.45 19.73 -2.84
C ALA A 8 14.02 19.64 -3.38
N GLN A 9 13.09 19.08 -2.63
CA GLN A 9 11.67 19.02 -3.00
C GLN A 9 11.08 20.43 -3.15
N ASN A 10 11.38 21.36 -2.25
CA ASN A 10 10.96 22.76 -2.39
C ASN A 10 11.44 23.40 -3.69
N TYR A 11 12.71 23.21 -4.07
CA TYR A 11 13.21 23.67 -5.37
C TYR A 11 12.50 22.99 -6.54
N ALA A 12 12.27 21.68 -6.47
CA ALA A 12 11.56 20.95 -7.52
C ALA A 12 10.12 21.48 -7.69
N GLN A 13 9.40 21.68 -6.58
CA GLN A 13 8.01 22.14 -6.55
C GLN A 13 7.83 23.60 -6.95
N SER A 14 8.88 24.43 -6.81
CA SER A 14 8.85 25.80 -7.34
C SER A 14 8.70 25.87 -8.87
N ASN A 15 8.93 24.74 -9.57
CA ASN A 15 8.61 24.59 -10.98
C ASN A 15 7.73 23.35 -11.20
N VAL A 16 6.41 23.55 -11.10
CA VAL A 16 5.42 22.47 -11.24
C VAL A 16 5.33 21.92 -12.66
N THR A 17 5.75 22.67 -13.68
CA THR A 17 5.78 22.19 -15.07
C THR A 17 7.17 21.67 -15.43
N GLY A 18 7.19 20.75 -16.39
CA GLY A 18 8.39 20.04 -16.81
C GLY A 18 8.68 18.75 -16.04
N SER A 19 9.52 17.93 -16.67
CA SER A 19 9.84 16.59 -16.24
C SER A 19 11.32 16.42 -15.93
N VAL A 20 11.73 15.27 -15.42
CA VAL A 20 13.16 14.95 -15.28
C VAL A 20 13.76 14.65 -16.65
N ARG A 21 12.99 14.00 -17.54
CA ARG A 21 13.38 13.74 -18.92
C ARG A 21 13.57 15.04 -19.69
N VAL A 22 14.79 15.28 -20.18
CA VAL A 22 15.11 16.42 -21.05
C VAL A 22 14.47 16.18 -22.43
N PRO A 23 13.49 17.01 -22.86
CA PRO A 23 12.83 16.84 -24.16
C PRO A 23 13.68 17.37 -25.31
N ASP A 24 14.45 18.44 -25.07
CA ASP A 24 15.35 19.06 -26.04
C ASP A 24 16.78 19.00 -25.52
N THR A 25 17.59 18.13 -26.13
CA THR A 25 19.00 17.92 -25.78
C THR A 25 19.94 18.91 -26.46
N THR A 26 19.42 19.89 -27.20
CA THR A 26 20.21 21.01 -27.75
C THR A 26 20.21 22.21 -26.80
N SER A 27 19.24 22.28 -25.89
CA SER A 27 19.14 23.33 -24.88
C SER A 27 19.98 23.02 -23.64
N VAL A 28 21.14 23.67 -23.55
CA VAL A 28 22.05 23.61 -22.38
C VAL A 28 21.31 23.97 -21.09
N GLY A 29 20.49 25.03 -21.11
CA GLY A 29 19.73 25.47 -19.94
C GLY A 29 18.69 24.45 -19.48
N ARG A 30 18.09 23.69 -20.39
CA ARG A 30 17.19 22.60 -20.03
C ARG A 30 17.95 21.38 -19.51
N ILE A 31 19.08 21.03 -20.11
CA ILE A 31 19.95 19.93 -19.66
C ILE A 31 20.38 20.18 -18.22
N PHE A 32 20.89 21.37 -17.91
CA PHE A 32 21.42 21.73 -16.60
C PHE A 32 20.43 22.49 -15.71
N ASN A 33 19.12 22.30 -15.93
CA ASN A 33 18.11 22.97 -15.12
C ASN A 33 18.17 22.48 -13.67
N TYR A 34 18.44 23.39 -12.74
CA TYR A 34 18.62 23.06 -11.33
C TYR A 34 17.37 22.41 -10.72
N ASN A 35 16.17 22.96 -10.98
CA ASN A 35 14.94 22.45 -10.38
C ASN A 35 14.51 21.11 -10.99
N LEU A 36 14.58 20.96 -12.32
CA LEU A 36 14.06 19.79 -13.04
C LEU A 36 15.07 18.65 -13.14
N THR A 37 16.30 18.93 -13.61
CA THR A 37 17.30 17.86 -13.81
C THR A 37 17.89 17.41 -12.48
N TYR A 38 18.23 18.34 -11.60
CA TYR A 38 18.93 18.02 -10.35
C TYR A 38 17.98 17.76 -9.20
N LYS A 39 17.11 18.72 -8.85
CA LYS A 39 16.30 18.63 -7.63
C LYS A 39 15.13 17.66 -7.75
N LYS A 40 14.33 17.77 -8.81
CA LYS A 40 13.29 16.78 -9.12
C LYS A 40 13.93 15.41 -9.37
N GLY A 41 15.04 15.34 -10.12
CA GLY A 41 15.80 14.09 -10.31
C GLY A 41 16.22 13.42 -9.00
N ALA A 42 16.76 14.17 -8.04
CA ALA A 42 17.12 13.64 -6.72
C ALA A 42 15.90 13.14 -5.93
N ALA A 43 14.79 13.89 -5.94
CA ALA A 43 13.56 13.48 -5.27
C ALA A 43 12.95 12.21 -5.90
N VAL A 44 13.01 12.05 -7.22
CA VAL A 44 12.56 10.83 -7.90
C VAL A 44 13.41 9.62 -7.52
N VAL A 45 14.74 9.76 -7.45
CA VAL A 45 15.60 8.65 -6.96
C VAL A 45 15.32 8.34 -5.49
N HIS A 46 15.02 9.35 -4.68
CA HIS A 46 14.65 9.16 -3.27
C HIS A 46 13.33 8.40 -3.12
N LEU A 47 12.32 8.73 -3.93
CA LEU A 47 11.06 7.98 -3.96
C LEU A 47 11.24 6.55 -4.46
N LEU A 48 12.15 6.30 -5.41
CA LEU A 48 12.46 4.95 -5.84
C LEU A 48 13.10 4.10 -4.73
N ARG A 49 13.91 4.72 -3.85
CA ARG A 49 14.40 4.10 -2.62
C ARG A 49 13.26 3.76 -1.66
N TYR A 50 12.31 4.68 -1.49
CA TYR A 50 11.13 4.45 -0.65
C TYR A 50 10.32 3.22 -1.10
N LEU A 51 10.11 3.06 -2.41
CA LEU A 51 9.41 1.90 -3.01
C LEU A 51 10.17 0.58 -2.88
N CYS A 52 11.45 0.60 -2.48
CA CYS A 52 12.18 -0.64 -2.21
C CYS A 52 11.76 -1.29 -0.88
N HIS A 53 11.17 -0.52 0.04
CA HIS A 53 10.86 -0.89 1.42
C HIS A 53 12.06 -1.35 2.28
N ASP A 54 13.25 -1.39 1.68
CA ASP A 54 14.48 -1.88 2.29
C ASP A 54 15.67 -1.25 1.55
N ASP A 55 16.49 -0.52 2.30
CA ASP A 55 17.70 0.11 1.80
C ASP A 55 18.67 -0.92 1.21
N ALA A 56 18.74 -2.13 1.76
CA ALA A 56 19.64 -3.15 1.26
C ALA A 56 19.30 -3.55 -0.19
N ARG A 57 18.00 -3.58 -0.55
CA ARG A 57 17.51 -3.78 -1.93
C ARG A 57 17.92 -2.63 -2.83
N PHE A 58 17.67 -1.39 -2.40
CA PHE A 58 18.04 -0.19 -3.15
C PHE A 58 19.55 -0.17 -3.46
N TYR A 59 20.40 -0.36 -2.44
CA TYR A 59 21.85 -0.34 -2.63
C TYR A 59 22.37 -1.57 -3.40
N ARG A 60 21.68 -2.71 -3.34
CA ARG A 60 22.00 -3.87 -4.17
C ARG A 60 21.79 -3.54 -5.65
N VAL A 61 20.67 -2.90 -6.01
CA VAL A 61 20.44 -2.43 -7.39
C VAL A 61 21.52 -1.47 -7.84
N LEU A 62 21.94 -0.52 -6.99
CA LEU A 62 23.01 0.43 -7.35
C LEU A 62 24.37 -0.27 -7.56
N ARG A 63 24.71 -1.26 -6.73
CA ARG A 63 25.93 -2.08 -6.93
C ARG A 63 25.84 -2.87 -8.23
N THR A 64 24.69 -3.48 -8.51
CA THR A 64 24.46 -4.20 -9.77
C THR A 64 24.60 -3.27 -10.96
N TYR A 65 23.98 -2.09 -10.92
CA TYR A 65 24.08 -1.07 -11.97
C TYR A 65 25.53 -0.67 -12.22
N GLN A 66 26.28 -0.36 -11.16
CA GLN A 66 27.70 -0.02 -11.29
C GLN A 66 28.49 -1.18 -11.91
N SER A 67 28.27 -2.42 -11.45
CA SER A 67 29.02 -3.59 -11.94
C SER A 67 28.74 -3.91 -13.42
N GLN A 68 27.48 -3.82 -13.87
CA GLN A 68 27.06 -4.19 -15.22
C GLN A 68 27.45 -3.12 -16.25
N TYR A 69 27.39 -1.85 -15.86
CA TYR A 69 27.58 -0.72 -16.77
C TYR A 69 28.91 0.02 -16.55
N ARG A 70 29.82 -0.51 -15.72
CA ARG A 70 31.16 0.07 -15.52
C ARG A 70 31.88 0.24 -16.86
N GLY A 71 32.36 1.46 -17.13
CA GLY A 71 33.09 1.78 -18.37
C GLY A 71 32.24 1.80 -19.62
N ARG A 72 30.90 1.81 -19.49
CA ARG A 72 29.93 1.81 -20.60
C ARG A 72 28.88 2.90 -20.38
N THR A 73 28.12 3.20 -21.43
CA THR A 73 26.95 4.10 -21.34
C THR A 73 25.72 3.30 -20.95
N ALA A 74 25.00 3.78 -19.94
CA ALA A 74 23.70 3.27 -19.51
C ALA A 74 22.61 4.32 -19.74
N ARG A 75 21.37 3.84 -19.86
CA ARG A 75 20.15 4.63 -20.07
C ARG A 75 19.22 4.49 -18.88
N THR A 76 18.27 5.41 -18.72
CA THR A 76 17.24 5.32 -17.67
C THR A 76 16.45 4.00 -17.72
N ALA A 77 16.20 3.47 -18.92
CA ALA A 77 15.54 2.18 -19.09
C ALA A 77 16.36 1.01 -18.52
N ASP A 78 17.69 1.12 -18.46
CA ASP A 78 18.55 0.09 -17.89
C ASP A 78 18.43 0.07 -16.37
N MET A 79 18.39 1.25 -15.75
CA MET A 79 18.09 1.41 -14.32
C MET A 79 16.69 0.89 -13.99
N GLN A 80 15.67 1.26 -14.77
CA GLN A 80 14.31 0.76 -14.61
C GLN A 80 14.29 -0.78 -14.55
N ARG A 81 14.91 -1.46 -15.53
CA ARG A 81 14.93 -2.93 -15.57
C ARG A 81 15.59 -3.56 -14.35
N LEU A 82 16.64 -2.95 -13.80
CA LEU A 82 17.27 -3.47 -12.58
C LEU A 82 16.40 -3.32 -11.34
N PHE A 83 15.69 -2.20 -11.21
CA PHE A 83 14.74 -2.02 -10.11
C PHE A 83 13.53 -2.95 -10.27
N GLU A 84 12.99 -3.13 -11.47
CA GLU A 84 11.90 -4.07 -11.74
C GLU A 84 12.31 -5.51 -11.41
N ALA A 85 13.54 -5.91 -11.77
CA ALA A 85 14.08 -7.24 -11.43
C ALA A 85 14.24 -7.45 -9.92
N GLU A 86 14.66 -6.42 -9.18
CA GLU A 86 14.78 -6.47 -7.72
C GLU A 86 13.42 -6.44 -7.02
N LEU A 87 12.45 -5.69 -7.57
CA LEU A 87 11.12 -5.50 -6.98
C LEU A 87 10.11 -6.59 -7.36
N GLY A 88 10.35 -7.32 -8.45
CA GLY A 88 9.44 -8.35 -8.95
C GLY A 88 8.14 -7.79 -9.55
N THR A 89 8.11 -6.49 -9.87
CA THR A 89 6.95 -5.79 -10.42
C THR A 89 7.38 -4.75 -11.44
N SER A 90 6.46 -4.37 -12.34
CA SER A 90 6.69 -3.32 -13.32
C SER A 90 6.69 -1.93 -12.66
N LEU A 91 7.67 -1.11 -13.03
CA LEU A 91 7.78 0.29 -12.63
C LEU A 91 7.47 1.23 -13.80
N THR A 92 6.81 0.73 -14.84
CA THR A 92 6.42 1.54 -15.98
C THR A 92 5.57 2.75 -15.57
N TYR A 93 4.65 2.58 -14.62
CA TYR A 93 3.85 3.68 -14.07
C TYR A 93 4.74 4.74 -13.42
N PHE A 94 5.69 4.31 -12.59
CA PHE A 94 6.62 5.17 -11.87
C PHE A 94 7.46 6.04 -12.83
N PHE A 95 8.09 5.43 -13.84
CA PHE A 95 8.92 6.19 -14.78
C PHE A 95 8.08 7.07 -15.73
N ARG A 96 6.85 6.68 -16.05
CA ARG A 96 5.92 7.55 -16.79
C ARG A 96 5.54 8.78 -15.98
N GLN A 97 5.13 8.62 -14.73
CA GLN A 97 4.64 9.75 -13.93
C GLN A 97 5.76 10.65 -13.41
N TRP A 98 6.88 10.09 -12.91
CA TRP A 98 7.89 10.86 -12.20
C TRP A 98 9.08 11.29 -13.07
N TYR A 99 9.48 10.45 -14.03
CA TYR A 99 10.61 10.76 -14.91
C TYR A 99 10.16 11.49 -16.18
N GLN A 100 9.12 10.99 -16.85
CA GLN A 100 8.63 11.57 -18.11
C GLN A 100 7.56 12.64 -17.89
N GLY A 101 6.69 12.45 -16.91
CA GLY A 101 5.57 13.31 -16.58
C GLY A 101 5.95 14.58 -15.83
N GLU A 102 4.97 15.47 -15.74
CA GLU A 102 5.07 16.77 -15.08
C GLU A 102 4.23 16.81 -13.81
N GLY A 103 4.42 17.86 -13.01
CA GLY A 103 3.65 18.09 -11.80
C GLY A 103 4.07 17.24 -10.61
N PHE A 104 3.26 17.40 -9.56
CA PHE A 104 3.36 16.76 -8.25
C PHE A 104 1.93 16.51 -7.72
N PRO A 105 1.70 15.46 -6.91
CA PRO A 105 0.42 15.23 -6.26
C PRO A 105 0.24 16.12 -5.03
N ALA A 106 -0.99 16.45 -4.69
CA ALA A 106 -1.40 16.96 -3.39
C ALA A 106 -2.48 16.03 -2.82
N PHE A 107 -2.37 15.65 -1.55
CA PHE A 107 -3.33 14.72 -0.92
C PHE A 107 -4.23 15.43 0.09
N ALA A 108 -5.54 15.21 -0.03
CA ALA A 108 -6.53 15.61 0.95
C ALA A 108 -7.08 14.35 1.64
N VAL A 109 -6.83 14.23 2.93
CA VAL A 109 -7.19 13.08 3.75
C VAL A 109 -8.35 13.47 4.67
N ARG A 110 -9.47 12.79 4.50
CA ARG A 110 -10.57 12.78 5.48
C ARG A 110 -10.54 11.45 6.20
N TRP A 111 -10.73 11.46 7.51
CA TRP A 111 -10.76 10.22 8.28
C TRP A 111 -11.82 10.22 9.38
N ASN A 112 -12.28 9.02 9.72
CA ASN A 112 -13.16 8.80 10.86
C ASN A 112 -12.93 7.40 11.42
N GLN A 113 -13.36 7.19 12.66
CA GLN A 113 -13.19 5.92 13.34
C GLN A 113 -14.49 5.48 14.00
N ALA A 114 -14.82 4.20 13.85
CA ALA A 114 -15.90 3.52 14.56
C ALA A 114 -15.35 2.23 15.17
N GLY A 115 -15.29 2.18 16.51
CA GLY A 115 -14.68 1.06 17.23
C GLY A 115 -13.23 0.83 16.80
N THR A 116 -12.94 -0.36 16.28
CA THR A 116 -11.62 -0.78 15.80
C THR A 116 -11.42 -0.54 14.29
N SER A 117 -12.37 0.12 13.62
CA SER A 117 -12.30 0.43 12.19
C SER A 117 -11.96 1.91 11.98
N LEU A 118 -10.84 2.19 11.32
CA LEU A 118 -10.45 3.53 10.90
C LEU A 118 -10.65 3.65 9.39
N ALA A 119 -11.59 4.47 8.95
CA ALA A 119 -11.80 4.78 7.54
C ALA A 119 -11.00 6.02 7.15
N LEU A 120 -10.23 5.92 6.07
CA LEU A 120 -9.56 7.04 5.41
C LEU A 120 -10.17 7.19 4.01
N GLN A 121 -10.55 8.42 3.64
CA GLN A 121 -10.82 8.80 2.26
C GLN A 121 -9.70 9.76 1.83
N VAL A 122 -8.92 9.33 0.84
CA VAL A 122 -7.80 10.09 0.31
C VAL A 122 -8.15 10.54 -1.10
N THR A 123 -8.10 11.84 -1.32
CA THR A 123 -8.24 12.44 -2.65
C THR A 123 -6.92 13.07 -3.06
N GLU A 124 -6.38 12.64 -4.19
CA GLU A 124 -5.21 13.23 -4.84
C GLU A 124 -5.63 14.22 -5.91
N THR A 125 -4.94 15.36 -5.97
CA THR A 125 -5.02 16.33 -7.07
C THR A 125 -3.63 16.52 -7.66
N ALA A 126 -3.46 16.23 -8.95
CA ALA A 126 -2.21 16.49 -9.67
C ALA A 126 -2.11 17.97 -10.06
N SER A 127 -0.93 18.56 -9.93
CA SER A 127 -0.70 19.97 -10.31
C SER A 127 -0.66 20.20 -11.83
N VAL A 128 -0.38 19.16 -12.64
CA VAL A 128 -0.36 19.22 -14.12
C VAL A 128 -1.13 18.01 -14.69
N PRO A 129 -2.46 17.96 -14.52
CA PRO A 129 -3.27 16.78 -14.85
C PRO A 129 -3.32 16.47 -16.35
N THR A 130 -3.02 17.45 -17.20
CA THR A 130 -2.89 17.26 -18.66
C THR A 130 -1.68 16.44 -19.06
N SER A 131 -0.65 16.37 -18.21
CA SER A 131 0.57 15.57 -18.44
C SER A 131 0.57 14.32 -17.56
N THR A 132 0.34 14.50 -16.26
CA THR A 132 0.24 13.41 -15.28
C THR A 132 -1.10 13.53 -14.56
N PRO A 133 -2.14 12.79 -14.99
CA PRO A 133 -3.48 12.92 -14.41
C PRO A 133 -3.58 12.39 -12.97
N PHE A 134 -2.68 11.47 -12.61
CA PHE A 134 -2.65 10.79 -11.32
C PHE A 134 -1.27 10.18 -11.06
N PHE A 135 -0.82 10.20 -9.81
CA PHE A 135 0.43 9.64 -9.33
C PHE A 135 0.17 8.39 -8.49
N GLN A 136 0.14 7.23 -9.13
CA GLN A 136 0.06 5.97 -8.38
C GLN A 136 1.30 5.84 -7.48
N THR A 137 1.10 5.76 -6.17
CA THR A 137 2.20 5.63 -5.22
C THR A 137 1.72 5.09 -3.88
N GLU A 138 2.65 4.50 -3.15
CA GLU A 138 2.46 4.25 -1.73
C GLU A 138 2.65 5.55 -0.94
N VAL A 139 1.90 5.69 0.14
CA VAL A 139 1.92 6.83 1.05
C VAL A 139 1.94 6.31 2.48
N ASP A 140 2.82 6.87 3.31
CA ASP A 140 2.89 6.56 4.74
C ASP A 140 1.98 7.50 5.54
N TYR A 141 1.22 6.92 6.47
CA TYR A 141 0.38 7.61 7.42
C TYR A 141 0.81 7.24 8.84
N LEU A 142 1.25 8.23 9.63
CA LEU A 142 1.53 8.02 11.04
C LEU A 142 0.24 8.21 11.84
N LEU A 143 -0.29 7.12 12.39
CA LEU A 143 -1.40 7.15 13.32
C LEU A 143 -0.88 7.46 14.72
N THR A 144 -1.50 8.42 15.41
CA THR A 144 -1.26 8.70 16.83
C THR A 144 -2.49 8.27 17.62
N PHE A 145 -2.29 7.43 18.63
CA PHE A 145 -3.35 6.93 19.49
C PHE A 145 -3.50 7.79 20.75
N GLN A 146 -4.66 7.68 21.41
CA GLN A 146 -4.96 8.43 22.63
C GLN A 146 -3.98 8.14 23.79
N ASP A 147 -3.37 6.95 23.81
CA ASP A 147 -2.34 6.59 24.80
C ASP A 147 -0.94 7.15 24.48
N GLY A 148 -0.80 7.90 23.39
CA GLY A 148 0.46 8.48 22.92
C GLY A 148 1.32 7.55 22.07
N SER A 149 0.93 6.28 21.90
CA SER A 149 1.61 5.37 20.98
C SER A 149 1.36 5.77 19.53
N THR A 150 2.25 5.33 18.63
CA THR A 150 2.13 5.59 17.20
C THR A 150 2.25 4.32 16.38
N ARG A 151 1.63 4.32 15.20
CA ARG A 151 1.74 3.24 14.21
C ARG A 151 1.83 3.82 12.81
N LEU A 152 2.88 3.45 12.09
CA LEU A 152 3.00 3.77 10.67
C LEU A 152 2.17 2.77 9.85
N VAL A 153 1.35 3.29 8.94
CA VAL A 153 0.57 2.51 7.98
C VAL A 153 0.92 2.99 6.58
N ARG A 154 1.40 2.07 5.74
CA ARG A 154 1.66 2.34 4.32
C ARG A 154 0.48 1.87 3.49
N LEU A 155 -0.10 2.76 2.68
CA LEU A 155 -1.24 2.46 1.82
C LEU A 155 -0.88 2.78 0.37
N ASN A 156 -1.21 1.87 -0.54
CA ASN A 156 -0.98 2.06 -1.97
C ASN A 156 -2.19 2.76 -2.61
N GLN A 157 -2.00 4.00 -3.03
CA GLN A 157 -3.01 4.76 -3.74
C GLN A 157 -2.91 4.45 -5.24
N THR A 158 -4.02 3.94 -5.77
CA THR A 158 -4.16 3.48 -7.16
C THR A 158 -5.22 4.25 -7.94
N GLN A 159 -5.96 5.13 -7.24
CA GLN A 159 -7.00 5.99 -7.82
C GLN A 159 -6.92 7.40 -7.22
N ALA A 160 -7.36 8.39 -7.99
CA ALA A 160 -7.37 9.79 -7.54
C ALA A 160 -8.29 10.02 -6.33
N SER A 161 -9.32 9.22 -6.14
CA SER A 161 -10.08 9.18 -4.88
C SER A 161 -10.20 7.74 -4.45
N GLN A 162 -9.65 7.42 -3.27
CA GLN A 162 -9.61 6.05 -2.76
C GLN A 162 -9.94 6.03 -1.28
N SER A 163 -10.75 5.04 -0.89
CA SER A 163 -11.06 4.75 0.50
C SER A 163 -10.22 3.57 0.99
N PHE A 164 -9.80 3.65 2.25
CA PHE A 164 -9.06 2.60 2.94
C PHE A 164 -9.70 2.35 4.30
N ASP A 165 -9.81 1.08 4.67
CA ASP A 165 -10.22 0.66 6.01
C ASP A 165 -9.02 0.04 6.72
N VAL A 166 -8.66 0.61 7.86
CA VAL A 166 -7.49 0.20 8.66
C VAL A 166 -7.96 -0.29 10.02
N ALA A 167 -7.62 -1.52 10.36
CA ALA A 167 -7.87 -2.06 11.69
C ALA A 167 -6.94 -1.40 12.72
N VAL A 168 -7.53 -0.84 13.77
CA VAL A 168 -6.84 -0.13 14.85
C VAL A 168 -7.17 -0.72 16.22
N SER A 169 -6.21 -0.70 17.14
CA SER A 169 -6.33 -1.28 18.48
C SER A 169 -6.90 -0.34 19.53
N GLY A 170 -7.10 0.93 19.19
CA GLY A 170 -7.59 1.94 20.13
C GLY A 170 -8.00 3.25 19.44
N PRO A 171 -8.43 4.26 20.21
CA PRO A 171 -8.84 5.56 19.68
C PRO A 171 -7.67 6.29 19.03
N VAL A 172 -7.83 6.65 17.75
CA VAL A 172 -6.90 7.48 16.98
C VAL A 172 -7.23 8.94 17.23
N VAL A 173 -6.22 9.73 17.60
CA VAL A 173 -6.34 11.16 17.90
C VAL A 173 -5.66 12.05 16.86
N GLY A 174 -4.80 11.47 16.01
CA GLY A 174 -4.15 12.20 14.94
C GLY A 174 -3.66 11.28 13.83
N ILE A 175 -3.55 11.85 12.62
CA ILE A 175 -2.93 11.22 11.46
C ILE A 175 -1.99 12.25 10.84
N ALA A 176 -0.73 11.88 10.60
CA ALA A 176 0.19 12.67 9.79
C ALA A 176 0.40 11.98 8.44
N LEU A 177 0.20 12.74 7.36
CA LEU A 177 0.48 12.35 5.98
C LEU A 177 1.99 12.49 5.72
N ASP A 178 2.59 11.48 5.09
CA ASP A 178 4.02 11.41 4.75
C ASP A 178 4.94 12.03 5.81
N PRO A 179 4.94 11.45 7.04
CA PRO A 179 5.60 12.06 8.20
C PRO A 179 7.11 12.24 8.01
N ASP A 180 7.72 11.56 7.04
CA ASP A 180 9.16 11.56 6.75
C ASP A 180 9.53 12.29 5.45
N GLY A 181 8.55 12.74 4.66
CA GLY A 181 8.77 13.49 3.41
C GLY A 181 9.40 12.65 2.30
N TRP A 182 8.99 11.39 2.17
CA TRP A 182 9.49 10.51 1.12
C TRP A 182 9.00 10.91 -0.27
N LEU A 183 7.79 11.46 -0.36
CA LEU A 183 7.16 11.85 -1.60
C LEU A 183 7.52 13.30 -1.94
N PRO A 184 7.74 13.63 -3.21
CA PRO A 184 7.78 15.02 -3.65
C PRO A 184 6.34 15.54 -3.84
N ASP A 185 5.51 15.51 -2.80
CA ASP A 185 4.13 15.97 -2.82
C ASP A 185 4.00 17.44 -2.41
N LEU A 186 2.96 18.10 -2.90
CA LEU A 186 2.59 19.44 -2.48
C LEU A 186 1.86 19.38 -1.12
N PRO A 187 1.84 20.49 -0.35
CA PRO A 187 1.17 20.53 0.94
C PRO A 187 -0.26 19.96 0.89
N GLY A 188 -0.46 18.87 1.64
CA GLY A 188 -1.75 18.21 1.78
C GLY A 188 -2.58 18.72 2.95
N THR A 189 -3.74 18.10 3.15
CA THR A 189 -4.61 18.34 4.32
C THR A 189 -4.97 17.03 4.98
N VAL A 190 -5.07 17.04 6.32
CA VAL A 190 -5.58 15.91 7.09
C VAL A 190 -6.61 16.42 8.06
N GLN A 191 -7.84 15.94 7.93
CA GLN A 191 -8.95 16.38 8.77
C GLN A 191 -9.82 15.20 9.21
N ARG A 192 -10.22 15.22 10.48
CA ARG A 192 -11.21 14.29 10.99
C ARG A 192 -12.59 14.75 10.52
N ASP A 193 -13.38 13.83 9.99
CA ASP A 193 -14.72 14.11 9.48
C ASP A 193 -15.74 13.13 10.06
N ALA A 194 -16.57 13.60 10.99
CA ALA A 194 -17.58 12.78 11.65
C ALA A 194 -18.67 12.25 10.69
N ALA A 195 -18.86 12.87 9.53
CA ALA A 195 -19.84 12.45 8.53
C ALA A 195 -19.25 11.42 7.53
N LEU A 196 -17.94 11.16 7.56
CA LEU A 196 -17.35 10.10 6.76
C LEU A 196 -17.88 8.75 7.24
N VAL A 197 -18.50 8.01 6.31
CA VAL A 197 -19.05 6.68 6.57
C VAL A 197 -17.88 5.75 6.90
N VAL A 198 -17.89 5.24 8.12
CA VAL A 198 -16.99 4.16 8.54
C VAL A 198 -17.76 2.87 8.36
N SER A 199 -17.35 2.05 7.40
CA SER A 199 -17.82 0.67 7.36
C SER A 199 -17.40 0.03 8.69
N PRO A 200 -18.33 -0.52 9.48
CA PRO A 200 -17.91 -1.32 10.63
C PRO A 200 -16.98 -2.40 10.08
N ALA A 201 -15.80 -2.56 10.70
CA ALA A 201 -14.89 -3.63 10.34
C ALA A 201 -15.73 -4.90 10.24
N ALA A 202 -15.71 -5.57 9.09
CA ALA A 202 -16.46 -6.80 8.90
C ALA A 202 -16.11 -7.70 10.10
N ALA A 203 -17.12 -8.03 10.90
CA ALA A 203 -16.87 -8.73 12.14
C ALA A 203 -16.05 -9.98 11.83
N ALA A 204 -14.99 -10.23 12.61
CA ALA A 204 -14.09 -11.34 12.32
C ALA A 204 -14.91 -12.64 12.18
N LEU A 205 -14.53 -13.45 11.20
CA LEU A 205 -15.15 -14.75 10.96
C LEU A 205 -15.12 -15.54 12.28
N ALA A 206 -16.26 -16.08 12.69
CA ALA A 206 -16.38 -16.80 13.97
C ALA A 206 -17.07 -18.14 13.72
N ALA A 207 -16.65 -19.20 14.42
CA ALA A 207 -17.21 -20.54 14.29
C ALA A 207 -17.72 -21.05 15.64
N PHE A 208 -18.98 -21.50 15.70
CA PHE A 208 -19.63 -21.98 16.92
C PHE A 208 -20.59 -23.15 16.64
N PRO A 209 -20.82 -24.07 17.60
CA PRO A 209 -20.21 -24.12 18.91
C PRO A 209 -18.73 -24.57 18.83
N ASN A 210 -17.87 -23.96 19.64
CA ASN A 210 -16.49 -24.39 19.83
C ASN A 210 -16.28 -24.67 21.34
N PRO A 211 -16.13 -25.93 21.77
CA PRO A 211 -15.93 -27.14 20.95
C PRO A 211 -17.14 -27.58 20.12
N SER A 212 -16.90 -28.15 18.94
CA SER A 212 -17.94 -28.64 18.03
C SER A 212 -18.17 -30.14 18.19
N ARG A 213 -19.46 -30.51 18.08
CA ARG A 213 -19.87 -31.90 17.92
C ARG A 213 -20.07 -32.19 16.43
N ASP A 214 -21.28 -32.04 15.93
CA ASP A 214 -21.58 -32.47 14.58
C ASP A 214 -21.33 -31.39 13.52
N GLN A 215 -21.41 -30.13 13.90
CA GLN A 215 -21.32 -29.00 12.97
C GLN A 215 -20.81 -27.72 13.63
N LEU A 216 -20.33 -26.81 12.79
CA LEU A 216 -20.02 -25.42 13.10
C LEU A 216 -20.85 -24.49 12.23
N THR A 217 -21.49 -23.51 12.86
CA THR A 217 -22.05 -22.33 12.20
C THR A 217 -20.98 -21.26 12.10
N ILE A 218 -20.80 -20.70 10.92
CA ILE A 218 -19.83 -19.66 10.61
C ILE A 218 -20.53 -18.30 10.55
N SER A 219 -20.31 -17.45 11.55
CA SER A 219 -20.81 -16.07 11.54
C SER A 219 -19.91 -15.15 10.73
N ASN A 220 -20.50 -14.06 10.27
CA ASN A 220 -19.84 -12.97 9.55
C ASN A 220 -19.24 -13.40 8.20
N LEU A 221 -19.85 -14.39 7.54
CA LEU A 221 -19.60 -14.63 6.13
C LEU A 221 -20.26 -13.53 5.30
N PRO A 222 -19.58 -13.00 4.27
CA PRO A 222 -20.23 -12.14 3.30
C PRO A 222 -21.26 -12.93 2.47
N THR A 223 -22.20 -12.25 1.82
CA THR A 223 -23.46 -12.77 1.25
C THR A 223 -23.35 -13.68 0.01
N PHE A 224 -22.30 -14.48 -0.12
CA PHE A 224 -22.03 -15.32 -1.30
C PHE A 224 -21.69 -16.78 -0.94
N THR A 225 -21.58 -17.63 -1.98
CA THR A 225 -21.17 -19.03 -1.86
C THR A 225 -19.71 -19.12 -1.40
N ALA A 226 -19.47 -19.62 -0.19
CA ALA A 226 -18.14 -19.80 0.37
C ALA A 226 -17.75 -21.28 0.46
N THR A 227 -16.45 -21.57 0.42
CA THR A 227 -15.90 -22.92 0.64
C THR A 227 -15.00 -22.91 1.86
N ALA A 228 -15.14 -23.91 2.72
CA ALA A 228 -14.28 -24.13 3.87
C ALA A 228 -13.22 -25.19 3.57
N GLU A 229 -12.00 -24.96 4.05
CA GLU A 229 -10.96 -25.97 4.23
C GLU A 229 -10.61 -26.07 5.72
N VAL A 230 -10.61 -27.30 6.24
CA VAL A 230 -10.16 -27.61 7.60
C VAL A 230 -8.77 -28.22 7.51
N LEU A 231 -7.85 -27.67 8.29
CA LEU A 231 -6.49 -28.09 8.41
C LEU A 231 -6.26 -28.69 9.80
N ASP A 232 -5.50 -29.77 9.88
CA ASP A 232 -4.99 -30.28 11.15
C ASP A 232 -3.84 -29.40 11.68
N VAL A 233 -3.32 -29.75 12.86
CA VAL A 233 -2.20 -29.02 13.50
C VAL A 233 -0.90 -29.06 12.70
N THR A 234 -0.77 -29.97 11.73
CA THR A 234 0.40 -30.07 10.83
C THR A 234 0.22 -29.26 9.55
N GLY A 235 -0.94 -28.62 9.35
CA GLY A 235 -1.27 -27.84 8.16
C GLY A 235 -1.76 -28.68 6.98
N ARG A 236 -2.07 -29.96 7.19
CA ARG A 236 -2.68 -30.81 6.16
C ARG A 236 -4.18 -30.56 6.08
N VAL A 237 -4.70 -30.40 4.86
CA VAL A 237 -6.16 -30.30 4.63
C VAL A 237 -6.80 -31.66 4.88
N VAL A 238 -7.69 -31.72 5.88
CA VAL A 238 -8.41 -32.94 6.30
C VAL A 238 -9.86 -32.94 5.86
N LEU A 239 -10.44 -31.77 5.58
CA LEU A 239 -11.81 -31.63 5.09
C LEU A 239 -11.92 -30.40 4.20
N ARG A 240 -12.66 -30.52 3.09
CA ARG A 240 -13.04 -29.39 2.25
C ARG A 240 -14.50 -29.52 1.89
N GLN A 241 -15.29 -28.49 2.15
CA GLN A 241 -16.72 -28.49 1.84
C GLN A 241 -17.24 -27.09 1.50
N PRO A 242 -18.22 -26.96 0.58
CA PRO A 242 -18.98 -25.72 0.45
C PRO A 242 -19.76 -25.43 1.74
N LEU A 243 -20.03 -24.16 2.02
CA LEU A 243 -20.77 -23.71 3.21
C LEU A 243 -22.19 -23.22 2.84
N PRO A 244 -23.13 -24.11 2.47
CA PRO A 244 -24.52 -23.70 2.31
C PRO A 244 -25.07 -23.22 3.66
N ALA A 245 -25.72 -22.05 3.67
CA ALA A 245 -26.23 -21.42 4.89
C ALA A 245 -25.18 -21.25 6.02
N ALA A 246 -23.91 -21.10 5.66
CA ALA A 246 -22.81 -20.90 6.61
C ALA A 246 -22.54 -22.05 7.59
N VAL A 247 -22.91 -23.29 7.22
CA VAL A 247 -22.71 -24.47 8.08
C VAL A 247 -21.57 -25.36 7.55
N LEU A 248 -20.69 -25.78 8.46
CA LEU A 248 -19.61 -26.73 8.26
C LEU A 248 -19.90 -28.01 9.06
N TYR A 249 -20.10 -29.15 8.39
CA TYR A 249 -20.26 -30.43 9.07
C TYR A 249 -18.91 -31.00 9.50
N THR A 250 -18.75 -31.29 10.80
CA THR A 250 -17.49 -31.76 11.41
C THR A 250 -17.52 -33.22 11.86
N GLN A 251 -18.59 -33.96 11.54
CA GLN A 251 -18.78 -35.37 11.91
C GLN A 251 -17.65 -36.30 11.42
N ALA A 252 -17.07 -36.02 10.26
CA ALA A 252 -15.99 -36.80 9.66
C ALA A 252 -14.61 -36.57 10.30
N LEU A 253 -14.49 -35.56 11.18
CA LEU A 253 -13.23 -35.22 11.84
C LEU A 253 -13.09 -36.01 13.15
N ALA A 254 -11.90 -36.53 13.40
CA ALA A 254 -11.57 -37.11 14.70
C ALA A 254 -11.51 -36.01 15.78
N PRO A 255 -11.73 -36.34 17.07
CA PRO A 255 -11.57 -35.39 18.17
C PRO A 255 -10.17 -34.75 18.15
N GLY A 256 -10.09 -33.44 18.31
CA GLY A 256 -8.82 -32.72 18.22
C GLY A 256 -8.93 -31.25 17.85
N LEU A 257 -7.77 -30.61 17.68
CA LEU A 257 -7.66 -29.19 17.35
C LEU A 257 -7.50 -28.99 15.84
N TYR A 258 -8.25 -28.03 15.28
CA TYR A 258 -8.24 -27.73 13.85
C TYR A 258 -8.21 -26.23 13.56
N TYR A 259 -7.75 -25.90 12.36
CA TYR A 259 -7.82 -24.56 11.76
C TYR A 259 -8.75 -24.58 10.55
N LEU A 260 -9.79 -23.76 10.58
CA LEU A 260 -10.69 -23.51 9.48
C LEU A 260 -10.18 -22.31 8.67
N ARG A 261 -10.08 -22.46 7.35
CA ARG A 261 -9.92 -21.36 6.39
C ARG A 261 -11.16 -21.29 5.51
N VAL A 262 -11.65 -20.08 5.25
CA VAL A 262 -12.80 -19.88 4.37
C VAL A 262 -12.38 -19.09 3.14
N PHE A 263 -12.83 -19.56 1.98
CA PHE A 263 -12.56 -19.00 0.68
C PHE A 263 -13.85 -18.51 0.03
N GLY A 264 -13.78 -17.39 -0.67
CA GLY A 264 -14.89 -16.90 -1.50
C GLY A 264 -14.93 -17.56 -2.87
N ALA A 265 -15.91 -17.16 -3.68
CA ALA A 265 -16.17 -17.76 -4.99
C ALA A 265 -15.03 -17.55 -5.99
N GLY A 266 -14.22 -16.50 -5.81
CA GLY A 266 -13.03 -16.21 -6.61
C GLY A 266 -11.74 -16.88 -6.11
N GLY A 267 -11.81 -17.66 -5.02
CA GLY A 267 -10.64 -18.30 -4.40
C GLY A 267 -9.86 -17.41 -3.43
N GLU A 268 -10.33 -16.21 -3.14
CA GLU A 268 -9.78 -15.31 -2.14
C GLU A 268 -10.04 -15.83 -0.71
N VAL A 269 -9.07 -15.66 0.19
CA VAL A 269 -9.22 -16.05 1.60
C VAL A 269 -10.02 -14.98 2.35
N LEU A 270 -11.18 -15.36 2.90
CA LEU A 270 -12.07 -14.48 3.65
C LEU A 270 -11.72 -14.39 5.13
N GLY A 271 -11.07 -15.42 5.67
CA GLY A 271 -10.71 -15.47 7.08
C GLY A 271 -10.29 -16.86 7.54
N GLN A 272 -9.81 -16.92 8.78
CA GLN A 272 -9.40 -18.17 9.43
C GLN A 272 -9.87 -18.21 10.89
N VAL A 273 -10.26 -19.40 11.36
CA VAL A 273 -10.77 -19.62 12.72
C VAL A 273 -10.19 -20.91 13.28
N LYS A 274 -9.83 -20.89 14.57
CA LYS A 274 -9.40 -22.09 15.31
C LYS A 274 -10.60 -22.71 16.03
N PHE A 275 -10.77 -24.03 15.96
CA PHE A 275 -11.81 -24.74 16.71
C PHE A 275 -11.35 -26.12 17.21
N VAL A 276 -12.06 -26.64 18.22
CA VAL A 276 -11.85 -27.97 18.79
C VAL A 276 -13.04 -28.85 18.42
N ARG A 277 -12.78 -30.09 18.00
CA ARG A 277 -13.78 -31.15 17.79
C ARG A 277 -13.78 -32.09 19.00
N GLU A 278 -14.96 -32.36 19.58
CA GLU A 278 -15.16 -33.33 20.68
C GLU A 278 -15.27 -34.79 20.27
#